data_AF-A0A0J9WCE7-F1
#
_entry.id   AF-A0A0J9WCE7-F1
#
_cell.length_a   1.000
_cell.length_b   1.000
_cell.length_c   1.000
_cell.angle_alpha   90.00
_cell.angle_beta   90.00
_cell.angle_gamma   90.00
#
_symmetry.space_group_name_H-M   'P 1'
#
loop_
_entity.id
_entity.type
_entity.pdbx_description
1 polymer ?
#
loop_
_entity_poly.entity_id
_entity_poly.type
_entity_poly.pdbx_seq_one_letter_code
_entity_poly.pdbx_strand_id
1 'polypeptide(L)'
;MCYLFRLAWLKRGPKLHYRLTEGQAVAMMDAVHTASEMSATSGDGRNPDQSEELRKRLDDKCLILMVSLLDHKLYGDVYDSIVVSFLAVMGIRQDVTSSNAQKLSEAAEFTPKLSALIKMGQLLVAERALLAVELDEADFPASAVEEMQDRFMTKDARSPISWSLKLRAYGFAVKDNTTSLGYIMWSDDDEILSYKKMHFSMTGLRDLVSAEVEAAQNQLADLLLVPSDTERKHMVPQFSLRSVVDDPSEGAPGWNFTCHPQNEVLHGHRRWIFDRILKEAFLRRDFFENESTGKWRLQTVGRYLSTANAFLERLLLLVHITGGQPARGTELLCIQHSNPRDGSGGRQNIFVENGLVSFVTYYHKGYSVTGTTKIIHRYLPSDVGELLLYYVWLIVPFLSQLSQLVQIPGFKQGSTPYLWGEFSIAIVAIREYKSADPALPASER
;
A
#
# COMPACT_ATOMS: atom_id res chain seq x y z
N MET A 1 -0.14 21.60 -11.86
CA MET A 1 0.51 22.87 -11.48
C MET A 1 1.56 23.34 -12.47
N CYS A 2 2.68 22.64 -12.64
CA CYS A 2 3.82 23.19 -13.42
C CYS A 2 3.47 23.61 -14.85
N TYR A 3 2.61 22.85 -15.53
CA TYR A 3 2.10 23.19 -16.86
C TYR A 3 1.32 24.51 -16.87
N LEU A 4 0.33 24.66 -15.97
CA LEU A 4 -0.45 25.89 -15.76
C LEU A 4 0.45 27.07 -15.42
N PHE A 5 1.34 26.92 -14.44
CA PHE A 5 2.23 28.01 -14.00
C PHE A 5 3.14 28.50 -15.13
N ARG A 6 3.73 27.58 -15.92
CA ARG A 6 4.57 27.96 -17.06
C ARG A 6 3.78 28.69 -18.14
N LEU A 7 2.62 28.16 -18.53
CA LEU A 7 1.86 28.70 -19.66
C LEU A 7 1.04 29.94 -19.29
N ALA A 8 0.35 29.93 -18.16
CA ALA A 8 -0.60 30.98 -17.78
C ALA A 8 0.05 32.11 -16.96
N TRP A 9 0.96 31.78 -16.04
CA TRP A 9 1.63 32.78 -15.21
C TRP A 9 2.90 33.33 -15.85
N LEU A 10 3.86 32.45 -16.16
CA LEU A 10 5.14 32.86 -16.76
C LEU A 10 5.04 33.18 -18.25
N LYS A 11 3.94 32.79 -18.92
CA LYS A 11 3.76 32.91 -20.37
C LYS A 11 4.92 32.29 -21.17
N ARG A 12 5.47 31.19 -20.65
CA ARG A 12 6.57 30.41 -21.24
C ARG A 12 6.04 29.10 -21.80
N GLY A 13 6.37 28.81 -23.05
CA GLY A 13 5.98 27.57 -23.73
C GLY A 13 5.31 27.82 -25.08
N PRO A 14 4.79 26.77 -25.74
CA PRO A 14 4.09 26.91 -27.00
C PRO A 14 2.82 27.76 -26.83
N LYS A 15 2.47 28.53 -27.86
CA LYS A 15 1.17 29.22 -27.93
C LYS A 15 0.06 28.18 -28.08
N LEU A 16 -0.64 27.91 -26.99
CA LEU A 16 -1.81 27.04 -26.95
C LEU A 16 -3.04 27.87 -26.64
N HIS A 17 -4.16 27.51 -27.26
CA HIS A 17 -5.45 28.11 -26.93
C HIS A 17 -5.88 27.64 -25.54
N TYR A 18 -6.24 28.60 -24.68
CA TYR A 18 -6.89 28.41 -23.40
C TYR A 18 -7.41 29.77 -22.90
N ARG A 19 -8.40 29.75 -22.00
CA ARG A 19 -8.95 30.94 -21.37
C ARG A 19 -9.19 30.67 -19.89
N LEU A 20 -8.50 31.38 -19.00
CA LEU A 20 -8.83 31.28 -17.57
C LEU A 20 -10.12 32.02 -17.29
N THR A 21 -10.97 31.42 -16.46
CA THR A 21 -12.11 32.15 -15.87
C THR A 21 -11.60 33.16 -14.84
N GLU A 22 -12.43 34.12 -14.46
CA GLU A 22 -12.09 35.09 -13.42
C GLU A 22 -11.72 34.39 -12.10
N GLY A 23 -12.53 33.42 -11.67
CA GLY A 23 -12.25 32.62 -10.47
C GLY A 23 -10.93 31.84 -10.56
N GLN A 24 -10.58 31.29 -11.73
CA GLN A 24 -9.31 30.60 -11.94
C GLN A 24 -8.12 31.57 -11.90
N ALA A 25 -8.27 32.78 -12.44
CA ALA A 25 -7.23 33.80 -12.41
C ALA A 25 -6.97 34.28 -10.98
N VAL A 26 -8.04 34.52 -10.19
CA VAL A 26 -7.94 34.88 -8.77
C VAL A 26 -7.28 33.76 -7.96
N ALA A 27 -7.75 32.52 -8.10
CA ALA A 27 -7.17 31.38 -7.38
C ALA A 27 -5.69 31.16 -7.75
N MET A 28 -5.31 31.42 -9.01
CA MET A 28 -3.91 31.33 -9.44
C MET A 28 -3.06 32.43 -8.82
N MET A 29 -3.58 33.67 -8.75
CA MET A 29 -2.89 34.79 -8.12
C MET A 29 -2.67 34.53 -6.62
N ASP A 30 -3.68 34.05 -5.91
CA ASP A 30 -3.59 33.70 -4.48
C ASP A 30 -2.55 32.61 -4.20
N ALA A 31 -2.56 31.54 -5.00
CA ALA A 31 -1.61 30.45 -4.87
C ALA A 31 -0.17 30.91 -5.14
N VAL A 32 0.04 31.72 -6.18
CA VAL A 32 1.37 32.24 -6.51
C VAL A 32 1.86 33.24 -5.45
N HIS A 33 1.00 34.13 -4.98
CA HIS A 33 1.35 35.09 -3.93
C HIS A 33 1.78 34.37 -2.65
N THR A 34 1.01 33.37 -2.21
CA THR A 34 1.34 32.56 -1.03
C THR A 34 2.65 31.76 -1.23
N ALA A 35 2.89 31.23 -2.44
CA ALA A 35 4.16 30.57 -2.76
C ALA A 35 5.36 31.54 -2.75
N SER A 36 5.17 32.76 -3.22
CA SER A 36 6.18 33.83 -3.17
C SER A 36 6.47 34.26 -1.74
N GLU A 37 5.46 34.42 -0.89
CA GLU A 37 5.62 34.65 0.56
C GLU A 37 6.45 33.54 1.20
N MET A 38 6.11 32.27 0.95
CA MET A 38 6.83 31.11 1.47
C MET A 38 8.30 31.10 1.01
N SER A 39 8.55 31.43 -0.26
CA SER A 39 9.90 31.49 -0.85
C SER A 39 10.74 32.64 -0.27
N ALA A 40 10.14 33.82 -0.10
CA ALA A 40 10.81 35.01 0.45
C ALA A 40 11.19 34.86 1.92
N THR A 41 10.53 33.96 2.64
CA THR A 41 10.67 33.77 4.09
C THR A 41 11.50 32.54 4.47
N SER A 42 12.16 31.88 3.51
CA SER A 42 12.95 30.65 3.70
C SER A 42 14.35 30.86 4.34
N GLY A 43 14.51 31.87 5.19
CA GLY A 43 15.76 32.19 5.90
C GLY A 43 15.98 31.37 7.19
N ASP A 44 17.25 31.21 7.58
CA ASP A 44 17.71 30.41 8.73
C ASP A 44 17.26 31.05 10.07
N GLY A 45 16.52 30.31 10.89
CA GLY A 45 15.98 30.79 12.19
C GLY A 45 14.45 30.81 12.34
N ARG A 46 13.71 30.03 11.54
CA ARG A 46 12.25 30.06 11.52
C ARG A 46 11.61 29.29 12.69
N ASN A 47 10.55 29.86 13.27
CA ASN A 47 9.65 29.13 14.16
C ASN A 47 8.95 28.02 13.36
N PRO A 48 9.09 26.73 13.73
CA PRO A 48 8.47 25.60 13.04
C PRO A 48 6.96 25.76 12.80
N ASP A 49 6.24 26.32 13.78
CA ASP A 49 4.78 26.47 13.73
C ASP A 49 4.32 27.41 12.60
N GLN A 50 5.04 28.53 12.40
CA GLN A 50 4.74 29.50 11.34
C GLN A 50 5.04 28.94 9.95
N SER A 51 6.04 28.07 9.85
CA SER A 51 6.37 27.41 8.58
C SER A 51 5.30 26.40 8.20
N GLU A 52 4.75 25.69 9.17
CA GLU A 52 3.68 24.71 8.95
C GLU A 52 2.37 25.40 8.58
N GLU A 53 2.03 26.51 9.24
CA GLU A 53 0.83 27.30 8.94
C GLU A 53 0.87 27.88 7.51
N LEU A 54 2.01 28.43 7.08
CA LEU A 54 2.18 28.93 5.71
C LEU A 54 2.13 27.82 4.67
N ARG A 55 2.61 26.62 5.01
CA ARG A 55 2.53 25.44 4.16
C ARG A 55 1.09 24.98 4.00
N LYS A 56 0.33 24.87 5.10
CA LYS A 56 -1.11 24.57 5.08
C LYS A 56 -1.85 25.59 4.21
N ARG A 57 -1.60 26.88 4.40
CA ARG A 57 -2.22 27.96 3.59
C ARG A 57 -1.91 27.81 2.11
N LEU A 58 -0.68 27.46 1.75
CA LEU A 58 -0.30 27.21 0.36
C LEU A 58 -1.04 26.00 -0.23
N ASP A 59 -1.14 24.92 0.55
CA ASP A 59 -1.86 23.70 0.14
C ASP A 59 -3.34 24.00 -0.09
N ASP A 60 -4.00 24.76 0.80
CA ASP A 60 -5.39 25.20 0.66
C ASP A 60 -5.60 26.02 -0.63
N LYS A 61 -4.73 27.01 -0.88
CA LYS A 61 -4.81 27.83 -2.11
C LYS A 61 -4.52 27.00 -3.37
N CYS A 62 -3.62 26.03 -3.31
CA CYS A 62 -3.37 25.11 -4.41
C CYS A 62 -4.57 24.20 -4.66
N LEU A 63 -5.24 23.71 -3.62
CA LEU A 63 -6.44 22.89 -3.72
C LEU A 63 -7.58 23.67 -4.38
N ILE A 64 -7.84 24.89 -3.92
CA ILE A 64 -8.86 25.79 -4.50
C ILE A 64 -8.56 26.03 -5.99
N LEU A 65 -7.31 26.33 -6.34
CA LEU A 65 -6.91 26.50 -7.73
C LEU A 65 -7.18 25.21 -8.53
N MET A 66 -6.76 24.04 -8.06
CA MET A 66 -6.95 22.79 -8.78
C MET A 66 -8.43 22.48 -9.04
N VAL A 67 -9.28 22.62 -8.02
CA VAL A 67 -10.73 22.38 -8.17
C VAL A 67 -11.35 23.41 -9.11
N SER A 68 -10.95 24.68 -9.04
CA SER A 68 -11.45 25.71 -9.96
C SER A 68 -11.14 25.41 -11.43
N LEU A 69 -10.04 24.71 -11.73
CA LEU A 69 -9.68 24.30 -13.09
C LEU A 69 -10.57 23.16 -13.61
N LEU A 70 -11.04 22.28 -12.72
CA LEU A 70 -12.00 21.23 -13.04
C LEU A 70 -13.41 21.82 -13.25
N ASP A 71 -13.73 22.89 -12.54
CA ASP A 71 -14.97 23.65 -12.67
C ASP A 71 -14.89 24.72 -13.77
N HIS A 72 -14.59 24.28 -15.00
CA HIS A 72 -14.61 25.15 -16.17
C HIS A 72 -15.83 24.80 -17.03
N LYS A 73 -16.72 25.76 -17.32
CA LYS A 73 -17.88 25.51 -18.19
C LYS A 73 -17.49 25.52 -19.68
N LEU A 74 -17.59 24.37 -20.32
CA LEU A 74 -17.28 24.16 -21.74
C LEU A 74 -18.52 24.46 -22.62
N TYR A 75 -18.84 25.73 -22.81
CA TYR A 75 -19.92 26.16 -23.71
C TYR A 75 -19.48 26.43 -25.16
N GLY A 76 -18.21 26.81 -25.34
CA GLY A 76 -17.61 27.13 -26.62
C GLY A 76 -16.58 26.09 -27.05
N ASP A 77 -15.34 26.53 -27.27
CA ASP A 77 -14.25 25.63 -27.60
C ASP A 77 -13.87 24.79 -26.35
N VAL A 78 -13.78 23.48 -26.50
CA VAL A 78 -13.35 22.60 -25.41
C VAL A 78 -11.93 22.93 -24.94
N TYR A 79 -11.10 23.49 -25.82
CA TYR A 79 -9.74 23.95 -25.51
C TYR A 79 -9.70 25.30 -24.79
N ASP A 80 -10.84 25.95 -24.53
CA ASP A 80 -10.90 27.06 -23.57
C ASP A 80 -10.43 26.60 -22.19
N SER A 81 -10.69 25.34 -21.83
CA SER A 81 -10.13 24.76 -20.61
C SER A 81 -8.67 24.33 -20.78
N ILE A 82 -7.82 24.91 -19.95
CA ILE A 82 -6.41 24.52 -19.86
C ILE A 82 -6.22 23.06 -19.44
N VAL A 83 -7.20 22.45 -18.73
CA VAL A 83 -7.17 21.02 -18.38
C VAL A 83 -7.34 20.16 -19.62
N VAL A 84 -8.27 20.52 -20.51
CA VAL A 84 -8.49 19.82 -21.78
C VAL A 84 -7.26 19.99 -22.69
N SER A 85 -6.71 21.20 -22.79
CA SER A 85 -5.47 21.46 -23.53
C SER A 85 -4.28 20.65 -22.99
N PHE A 86 -4.16 20.53 -21.66
CA PHE A 86 -3.15 19.68 -21.03
C PHE A 86 -3.34 18.20 -21.41
N LEU A 87 -4.56 17.68 -21.32
CA LEU A 87 -4.87 16.30 -21.69
C LEU A 87 -4.57 16.02 -23.17
N ALA A 88 -4.88 16.97 -24.06
CA ALA A 88 -4.57 16.84 -25.48
C ALA A 88 -3.06 16.73 -25.72
N VAL A 89 -2.25 17.56 -25.05
CA VAL A 89 -0.78 17.46 -25.09
C VAL A 89 -0.29 16.12 -24.54
N MET A 90 -0.89 15.61 -23.46
CA MET A 90 -0.56 14.28 -22.92
C MET A 90 -0.89 13.13 -23.88
N GLY A 91 -1.72 13.38 -24.89
CA GLY A 91 -2.03 12.44 -25.96
C GLY A 91 -0.91 12.31 -26.99
N ILE A 92 0.04 13.25 -27.04
CA ILE A 92 1.15 13.23 -27.99
C ILE A 92 2.32 12.45 -27.41
N ARG A 93 2.74 11.39 -28.12
CA ARG A 93 3.92 10.60 -27.83
C ARG A 93 5.08 11.01 -28.72
N GLN A 94 6.28 10.98 -28.15
CA GLN A 94 7.51 11.08 -28.92
C GLN A 94 7.95 9.68 -29.34
N ASP A 95 8.25 9.49 -30.62
CA ASP A 95 8.80 8.23 -31.09
C ASP A 95 10.26 8.08 -30.62
N VAL A 96 10.58 6.93 -30.03
CA VAL A 96 11.90 6.64 -29.48
C VAL A 96 12.91 6.43 -30.61
N THR A 97 12.46 6.04 -31.80
CA THR A 97 13.31 5.75 -32.96
C THR A 97 13.51 6.94 -33.90
N SER A 98 12.75 8.02 -33.73
CA SER A 98 12.88 9.23 -34.53
C SER A 98 12.43 10.44 -33.72
N SER A 99 13.39 11.26 -33.30
CA SER A 99 13.18 12.43 -32.44
C SER A 99 12.14 13.43 -32.97
N ASN A 100 11.83 13.38 -34.27
CA ASN A 100 10.89 14.27 -34.96
C ASN A 100 9.53 13.63 -35.30
N ALA A 101 9.32 12.32 -35.07
CA ALA A 101 8.03 11.69 -35.34
C ALA A 101 7.16 11.72 -34.08
N GLN A 102 6.10 12.55 -34.11
CA GLN A 102 5.08 12.57 -33.07
C GLN A 102 3.99 11.54 -33.44
N LYS A 103 3.64 10.69 -32.47
CA LYS A 103 2.54 9.72 -32.60
C LYS A 103 1.44 10.04 -31.60
N LEU A 104 0.18 9.83 -31.96
CA LEU A 104 -0.92 9.94 -31.01
C LEU A 104 -0.97 8.68 -30.13
N SER A 105 -1.29 8.86 -28.86
CA SER A 105 -1.47 7.76 -27.91
C SER A 105 -2.67 6.91 -28.30
N GLU A 106 -2.51 5.59 -28.23
CA GLU A 106 -3.61 4.67 -28.44
C GLU A 106 -4.62 4.72 -27.28
N ALA A 107 -5.84 4.26 -27.53
CA ALA A 107 -6.90 4.23 -26.51
C ALA A 107 -6.48 3.49 -25.24
N ALA A 108 -5.75 2.37 -25.38
CA ALA A 108 -5.24 1.57 -24.27
C ALA A 108 -4.23 2.33 -23.38
N GLU A 109 -3.50 3.29 -23.95
CA GLU A 109 -2.47 4.06 -23.27
C GLU A 109 -2.98 5.41 -22.74
N PHE A 110 -3.99 5.97 -23.39
CA PHE A 110 -4.56 7.27 -23.01
C PHE A 110 -5.68 7.15 -21.95
N THR A 111 -6.49 6.09 -21.98
CA THR A 111 -7.56 5.86 -20.99
C THR A 111 -7.07 5.77 -19.54
N PRO A 112 -5.87 5.24 -19.21
CA PRO A 112 -5.31 5.34 -17.86
C PRO A 112 -5.02 6.78 -17.43
N LYS A 113 -4.56 7.66 -18.34
CA LYS A 113 -4.30 9.08 -18.02
C LYS A 113 -5.59 9.82 -17.68
N LEU A 114 -6.65 9.59 -18.47
CA LEU A 114 -7.98 10.12 -18.18
C LEU A 114 -8.52 9.59 -16.85
N SER A 115 -8.32 8.30 -16.57
CA SER A 115 -8.73 7.68 -15.30
C SER A 115 -8.01 8.29 -14.11
N ALA A 116 -6.71 8.53 -14.22
CA ALA A 116 -5.93 9.19 -13.18
C ALA A 116 -6.46 10.61 -12.89
N LEU A 117 -6.71 11.43 -13.93
CA LEU A 117 -7.29 12.76 -13.74
C LEU A 117 -8.66 12.70 -13.04
N ILE A 118 -9.56 11.82 -13.50
CA ILE A 118 -10.90 11.68 -12.91
C ILE A 118 -10.79 11.26 -11.45
N LYS A 119 -9.93 10.30 -11.12
CA LYS A 119 -9.79 9.81 -9.74
C LYS A 119 -9.15 10.85 -8.83
N MET A 120 -8.12 11.54 -9.30
CA MET A 120 -7.53 12.67 -8.56
C MET A 120 -8.53 13.81 -8.39
N GLY A 121 -9.32 14.13 -9.41
CA GLY A 121 -10.38 15.13 -9.32
C GLY A 121 -11.42 14.80 -8.25
N GLN A 122 -11.84 13.53 -8.15
CA GLN A 122 -12.72 13.07 -7.08
C GLN A 122 -12.12 13.26 -5.68
N LEU A 123 -10.84 12.93 -5.50
CA LEU A 123 -10.14 13.12 -4.23
C LEU A 123 -10.00 14.60 -3.88
N LEU A 124 -9.66 15.46 -4.85
CA LEU A 124 -9.56 16.90 -4.65
C LEU A 124 -10.91 17.53 -4.31
N VAL A 125 -12.01 17.06 -4.89
CA VAL A 125 -13.36 17.52 -4.53
C VAL A 125 -13.73 17.11 -3.12
N ALA A 126 -13.39 15.89 -2.69
CA ALA A 126 -13.62 15.45 -1.32
C ALA A 126 -12.82 16.31 -0.31
N GLU A 127 -11.56 16.59 -0.60
CA GLU A 127 -10.73 17.45 0.25
C GLU A 127 -11.25 18.89 0.25
N ARG A 128 -11.66 19.42 -0.90
CA ARG A 128 -12.21 20.78 -1.01
C ARG A 128 -13.52 20.94 -0.26
N ALA A 129 -14.30 19.87 -0.12
CA ALA A 129 -15.51 19.86 0.69
C ALA A 129 -15.22 19.94 2.19
N LEU A 130 -14.15 19.29 2.66
CA LEU A 130 -13.68 19.47 4.04
C LEU A 130 -13.22 20.92 4.27
N LEU A 131 -12.41 21.44 3.35
CA LEU A 131 -11.94 22.83 3.41
C LEU A 131 -13.10 23.84 3.32
N ALA A 132 -14.17 23.55 2.58
CA ALA A 132 -15.35 24.41 2.51
C ALA A 132 -15.98 24.62 3.89
N VAL A 133 -16.02 23.58 4.72
CA VAL A 133 -16.54 23.66 6.09
C VAL A 133 -15.57 24.43 6.99
N GLU A 134 -14.26 24.19 6.86
CA GLU A 134 -13.25 24.96 7.61
C GLU A 134 -13.30 26.47 7.30
N LEU A 135 -13.67 26.83 6.07
CA LEU A 135 -13.80 28.22 5.60
C LEU A 135 -15.20 28.82 5.78
N ASP A 136 -16.13 28.10 6.43
CA ASP A 136 -17.54 28.53 6.63
C ASP A 136 -18.29 28.81 5.30
N GLU A 137 -17.91 28.11 4.23
CA GLU A 137 -18.57 28.17 2.92
C GLU A 137 -19.68 27.13 2.79
N ALA A 138 -19.70 26.10 3.64
CA ALA A 138 -20.70 25.05 3.65
C ALA A 138 -20.91 24.49 5.07
N ASP A 139 -22.14 24.11 5.41
CA ASP A 139 -22.49 23.54 6.72
C ASP A 139 -21.93 22.12 6.92
N PHE A 140 -21.92 21.30 5.85
CA PHE A 140 -21.52 19.90 5.91
C PHE A 140 -20.66 19.51 4.70
N PRO A 141 -19.67 18.61 4.85
CA PRO A 141 -18.87 18.16 3.71
C PRO A 141 -19.73 17.48 2.65
N ALA A 142 -20.77 16.76 3.05
CA ALA A 142 -21.66 16.06 2.13
C ALA A 142 -22.38 17.02 1.17
N SER A 143 -22.91 18.15 1.66
CA SER A 143 -23.59 19.14 0.81
C SER A 143 -22.63 19.83 -0.16
N ALA A 144 -21.40 20.14 0.30
CA ALA A 144 -20.37 20.70 -0.57
C ALA A 144 -19.94 19.72 -1.69
N VAL A 145 -19.84 18.42 -1.37
CA VAL A 145 -19.58 17.38 -2.39
C VAL A 145 -20.72 17.29 -3.38
N GLU A 146 -21.97 17.24 -2.93
CA GLU A 146 -23.15 17.16 -3.80
C GLU A 146 -23.22 18.36 -4.76
N GLU A 147 -23.01 19.58 -4.26
CA GLU A 147 -23.00 20.79 -5.08
C GLU A 147 -21.91 20.75 -6.16
N MET A 148 -20.66 20.47 -5.77
CA MET A 148 -19.54 20.36 -6.72
C MET A 148 -19.75 19.21 -7.71
N GLN A 149 -20.34 18.10 -7.25
CA GLN A 149 -20.61 16.94 -8.07
C GLN A 149 -21.56 17.32 -9.21
N ASP A 150 -22.72 17.87 -8.87
CA ASP A 150 -23.74 18.28 -9.83
C ASP A 150 -23.25 19.36 -10.78
N ARG A 151 -22.42 20.28 -10.28
CA ARG A 151 -21.90 21.41 -11.05
C ARG A 151 -20.92 20.99 -12.13
N PHE A 152 -19.96 20.09 -11.83
CA PHE A 152 -18.88 19.78 -12.79
C PHE A 152 -18.33 18.35 -12.77
N MET A 153 -18.75 17.44 -11.88
CA MET A 153 -18.20 16.08 -11.84
C MET A 153 -19.05 15.01 -12.54
N THR A 154 -20.29 15.32 -12.92
CA THR A 154 -21.19 14.38 -13.61
C THR A 154 -20.87 14.25 -15.10
N LYS A 155 -21.36 13.17 -15.73
CA LYS A 155 -21.26 12.95 -17.18
C LYS A 155 -22.10 13.97 -17.98
N ASP A 156 -23.16 14.50 -17.38
CA ASP A 156 -24.07 15.43 -18.05
C ASP A 156 -23.66 16.89 -17.87
N ALA A 157 -22.73 17.18 -16.95
CA ALA A 157 -22.08 18.47 -16.86
C ALA A 157 -21.37 18.86 -18.17
N ARG A 158 -21.10 20.15 -18.33
CA ARG A 158 -20.28 20.70 -19.42
C ARG A 158 -18.93 21.13 -18.87
N SER A 159 -18.12 20.18 -18.45
CA SER A 159 -16.84 20.42 -17.76
C SER A 159 -15.70 19.57 -18.33
N PRO A 160 -14.43 19.89 -18.03
CA PRO A 160 -13.28 19.03 -18.33
C PRO A 160 -13.42 17.61 -17.80
N ILE A 161 -14.06 17.42 -16.64
CA ILE A 161 -14.30 16.10 -16.06
C ILE A 161 -15.34 15.34 -16.88
N SER A 162 -16.46 15.97 -17.26
CA SER A 162 -17.45 15.38 -18.17
C SER A 162 -16.84 15.00 -19.51
N TRP A 163 -16.04 15.89 -20.10
CA TRP A 163 -15.29 15.62 -21.33
C TRP A 163 -14.38 14.39 -21.17
N SER A 164 -13.61 14.33 -20.07
CA SER A 164 -12.73 13.22 -19.75
C SER A 164 -13.48 11.91 -19.53
N LEU A 165 -14.64 11.95 -18.86
CA LEU A 165 -15.52 10.79 -18.64
C LEU A 165 -16.03 10.22 -19.96
N LYS A 166 -16.50 11.09 -20.86
CA LYS A 166 -17.01 10.70 -22.20
C LYS A 166 -15.89 10.13 -23.06
N LEU A 167 -14.74 10.81 -23.11
CA LEU A 167 -13.60 10.35 -23.90
C LEU A 167 -13.03 9.03 -23.37
N ARG A 168 -12.99 8.84 -22.04
CA ARG A 168 -12.58 7.58 -21.43
C ARG A 168 -13.55 6.45 -21.78
N ALA A 169 -14.85 6.70 -21.73
CA ALA A 169 -15.86 5.69 -22.09
C ALA A 169 -15.71 5.28 -23.57
N TYR A 170 -15.51 6.24 -24.46
CA TYR A 170 -15.21 5.97 -25.87
C TYR A 170 -13.91 5.18 -26.04
N GLY A 171 -12.84 5.57 -25.35
CA GLY A 171 -11.56 4.86 -25.39
C GLY A 171 -11.64 3.42 -24.86
N PHE A 172 -12.46 3.16 -23.83
CA PHE A 172 -12.74 1.79 -23.40
C PHE A 172 -13.48 1.00 -24.48
N ALA A 173 -14.51 1.56 -25.10
CA ALA A 173 -15.21 0.90 -26.20
C ALA A 173 -14.29 0.57 -27.38
N VAL A 174 -13.33 1.46 -27.71
CA VAL A 174 -12.30 1.17 -28.71
C VAL A 174 -11.39 0.04 -28.23
N LYS A 175 -10.87 0.12 -27.01
CA LYS A 175 -9.96 -0.89 -26.45
C LYS A 175 -10.60 -2.28 -26.41
N ASP A 176 -11.85 -2.38 -25.99
CA ASP A 176 -12.53 -3.67 -25.81
C ASP A 176 -12.91 -4.31 -27.15
N ASN A 177 -13.03 -3.51 -28.22
CA ASN A 177 -13.35 -3.98 -29.57
C ASN A 177 -12.15 -3.99 -30.53
N THR A 178 -10.95 -3.62 -30.07
CA THR A 178 -9.72 -3.62 -30.87
C THR A 178 -8.76 -4.66 -30.33
N THR A 179 -8.29 -5.57 -31.19
CA THR A 179 -7.25 -6.53 -30.81
C THR A 179 -5.96 -5.79 -30.47
N SER A 180 -5.56 -5.82 -29.20
CA SER A 180 -4.23 -5.37 -28.80
C SER A 180 -3.18 -6.36 -29.31
N LEU A 181 -2.06 -5.86 -29.82
CA LEU A 181 -0.88 -6.70 -30.04
C LEU A 181 -0.46 -7.36 -28.72
N GLY A 182 -0.22 -8.66 -28.75
CA GLY A 182 0.26 -9.41 -27.60
C GLY A 182 1.68 -8.97 -27.22
N TYR A 183 1.94 -8.82 -25.93
CA TYR A 183 3.29 -8.52 -25.43
C TYR A 183 4.02 -9.75 -24.88
N ILE A 184 3.36 -10.90 -24.90
CA ILE A 184 3.83 -12.17 -24.37
C ILE A 184 4.05 -13.12 -25.54
N MET A 185 5.26 -13.67 -25.65
CA MET A 185 5.61 -14.69 -26.62
C MET A 185 6.33 -15.83 -25.92
N TRP A 186 6.07 -17.05 -26.36
CA TRP A 186 6.81 -18.24 -25.96
C TRP A 186 7.79 -18.62 -27.06
N SER A 187 8.96 -19.13 -26.69
CA SER A 187 9.82 -19.85 -27.63
C SER A 187 9.16 -21.15 -28.09
N ASP A 188 9.58 -21.69 -29.23
CA ASP A 188 9.00 -22.91 -29.82
C ASP A 188 9.12 -24.15 -28.92
N ASP A 189 10.05 -24.13 -27.95
CA ASP A 189 10.29 -25.18 -26.96
C ASP A 189 9.59 -24.93 -25.61
N ASP A 190 8.78 -23.86 -25.50
CA ASP A 190 8.10 -23.42 -24.26
C ASP A 190 9.04 -23.11 -23.07
N GLU A 191 10.36 -22.98 -23.29
CA GLU A 191 11.34 -22.75 -22.22
C GLU A 191 11.64 -21.27 -21.94
N ILE A 192 11.31 -20.37 -22.87
CA ILE A 192 11.57 -18.92 -22.75
C ILE A 192 10.28 -18.12 -22.91
N LEU A 193 9.90 -17.42 -21.84
CA LEU A 193 8.84 -16.43 -21.82
C LEU A 193 9.40 -15.04 -22.13
N SER A 194 8.94 -14.43 -23.20
CA SER A 194 9.31 -13.06 -23.58
C SER A 194 8.18 -12.08 -23.24
N TYR A 195 8.47 -11.08 -22.41
CA TYR A 195 7.57 -9.98 -22.10
C TYR A 195 8.22 -8.64 -22.43
N LYS A 196 7.74 -7.97 -23.50
CA LYS A 196 8.34 -6.73 -24.03
C LYS A 196 9.84 -6.90 -24.34
N LYS A 197 10.71 -6.32 -23.50
CA LYS A 197 12.18 -6.40 -23.63
C LYS A 197 12.82 -7.40 -22.66
N MET A 198 11.99 -8.10 -21.87
CA MET A 198 12.44 -9.05 -20.86
C MET A 198 12.25 -10.47 -21.39
N HIS A 199 13.21 -11.34 -21.06
CA HIS A 199 13.17 -12.75 -21.35
C HIS A 199 13.39 -13.51 -20.05
N PHE A 200 12.54 -14.50 -19.78
CA PHE A 200 12.61 -15.35 -18.60
C PHE A 200 12.68 -16.80 -19.05
N SER A 201 13.70 -17.53 -18.61
CA SER A 201 13.72 -18.99 -18.78
C SER A 201 12.87 -19.66 -17.71
N MET A 202 12.28 -20.82 -18.02
CA MET A 202 11.56 -21.61 -17.03
C MET A 202 12.45 -22.04 -15.86
N THR A 203 13.73 -22.35 -16.12
CA THR A 203 14.74 -22.56 -15.07
C THR A 203 14.91 -21.32 -14.20
N GLY A 204 15.09 -20.14 -14.79
CA GLY A 204 15.24 -18.89 -14.04
C GLY A 204 14.01 -18.55 -13.19
N LEU A 205 12.80 -18.88 -13.65
CA LEU A 205 11.57 -18.73 -12.86
C LEU A 205 11.52 -19.70 -11.68
N ARG A 206 11.93 -20.97 -11.87
CA ARG A 206 12.01 -21.97 -10.78
C ARG A 206 13.09 -21.58 -9.76
N ASP A 207 14.24 -21.11 -10.23
CA ASP A 207 15.35 -20.66 -9.40
C ASP A 207 14.95 -19.44 -8.56
N LEU A 208 14.22 -18.48 -9.17
CA LEU A 208 13.67 -17.33 -8.45
C LEU A 208 12.76 -17.78 -7.30
N VAL A 209 11.79 -18.66 -7.57
CA VAL A 209 10.89 -19.15 -6.51
C VAL A 209 11.67 -19.88 -5.42
N SER A 210 12.65 -20.71 -5.80
CA SER A 210 13.46 -21.49 -4.86
C SER A 210 14.32 -20.58 -3.97
N ALA A 211 14.96 -19.57 -4.56
CA ALA A 211 15.75 -18.58 -3.84
C ALA A 211 14.90 -17.73 -2.89
N GLU A 212 13.68 -17.36 -3.30
CA GLU A 212 12.75 -16.62 -2.44
C GLU A 212 12.24 -17.48 -1.27
N VAL A 213 12.00 -18.78 -1.48
CA VAL A 213 11.66 -19.73 -0.40
C VAL A 213 12.84 -19.90 0.56
N GLU A 214 14.05 -20.10 0.06
CA GLU A 214 15.25 -20.24 0.90
C GLU A 214 15.50 -18.98 1.74
N ALA A 215 15.40 -17.80 1.13
CA ALA A 215 15.54 -16.54 1.84
C ALA A 215 14.44 -16.36 2.90
N ALA A 216 13.20 -16.79 2.64
CA ALA A 216 12.13 -16.76 3.63
C ALA A 216 12.37 -17.73 4.80
N GLN A 217 12.93 -18.92 4.54
CA GLN A 217 13.32 -19.88 5.58
C GLN A 217 14.42 -19.32 6.48
N ASN A 218 15.41 -18.63 5.90
CA ASN A 218 16.46 -17.95 6.66
C ASN A 218 15.88 -16.82 7.52
N GLN A 219 15.00 -15.99 6.97
CA GLN A 219 14.30 -14.95 7.73
C GLN A 219 13.41 -15.53 8.85
N LEU A 220 12.77 -16.68 8.61
CA LEU A 220 12.01 -17.38 9.65
C LEU A 220 12.93 -17.84 10.78
N ALA A 221 14.10 -18.39 10.47
CA ALA A 221 15.09 -18.80 11.47
C ALA A 221 15.56 -17.60 12.33
N ASP A 222 15.82 -16.45 11.70
CA ASP A 222 16.15 -15.20 12.39
C ASP A 222 15.02 -14.76 13.35
N LEU A 223 13.76 -14.82 12.91
CA LEU A 223 12.59 -14.47 13.73
C LEU A 223 12.32 -15.45 14.87
N LEU A 224 12.73 -16.70 14.70
CA LEU A 224 12.72 -17.73 15.74
C LEU A 224 13.97 -17.64 16.64
N LEU A 225 14.86 -16.68 16.39
CA LEU A 225 16.10 -16.39 17.10
C LEU A 225 17.11 -17.55 17.05
N VAL A 226 17.06 -18.39 16.01
CA VAL A 226 17.95 -19.54 15.87
C VAL A 226 19.37 -19.03 15.55
N PRO A 227 20.40 -19.44 16.31
CA PRO A 227 21.78 -19.08 16.00
C PRO A 227 22.20 -19.58 14.62
N SER A 228 23.05 -18.82 13.92
CA SER A 228 23.47 -19.12 12.53
C SER A 228 24.23 -20.45 12.37
N ASP A 229 24.80 -20.97 13.45
CA ASP A 229 25.53 -22.24 13.49
C ASP A 229 24.67 -23.44 13.90
N THR A 230 23.37 -23.23 14.13
CA THR A 230 22.46 -24.24 14.64
C THR A 230 21.31 -24.49 13.67
N GLU A 231 21.02 -25.75 13.35
CA GLU A 231 19.85 -26.06 12.53
C GLU A 231 18.54 -25.86 13.33
N ARG A 232 17.55 -25.25 12.68
CA ARG A 232 16.21 -24.96 13.25
C ARG A 232 15.59 -26.17 13.95
N LYS A 233 15.73 -27.38 13.37
CA LYS A 233 15.14 -28.63 13.88
C LYS A 233 15.63 -29.04 15.29
N HIS A 234 16.79 -28.55 15.71
CA HIS A 234 17.36 -28.88 17.02
C HIS A 234 16.88 -27.97 18.14
N MET A 235 16.30 -26.80 17.81
CA MET A 235 15.86 -25.82 18.79
C MET A 235 14.36 -25.55 18.75
N VAL A 236 13.78 -25.51 17.54
CA VAL A 236 12.40 -25.11 17.33
C VAL A 236 11.49 -26.34 17.40
N PRO A 237 10.39 -26.30 18.15
CA PRO A 237 9.35 -27.33 18.13
C PRO A 237 8.93 -27.69 16.71
N GLN A 238 8.85 -28.99 16.43
CA GLN A 238 8.57 -29.52 15.09
C GLN A 238 7.13 -30.04 15.00
N PHE A 239 6.49 -29.84 13.86
CA PHE A 239 5.24 -30.50 13.51
C PHE A 239 5.29 -30.98 12.05
N SER A 240 4.44 -31.95 11.70
CA SER A 240 4.20 -32.30 10.31
C SER A 240 2.96 -31.57 9.82
N LEU A 241 2.99 -30.99 8.62
CA LEU A 241 1.78 -30.43 8.01
C LEU A 241 0.63 -31.45 7.98
N ARG A 242 0.95 -32.72 7.73
CA ARG A 242 -0.05 -33.80 7.67
C ARG A 242 -0.71 -34.11 9.02
N SER A 243 -0.08 -33.76 10.14
CA SER A 243 -0.65 -33.97 11.48
C SER A 243 -1.46 -32.79 11.98
N VAL A 244 -1.39 -31.63 11.30
CA VAL A 244 -2.17 -30.45 11.69
C VAL A 244 -3.60 -30.62 11.21
N VAL A 245 -4.53 -30.55 12.16
CA VAL A 245 -5.97 -30.60 11.93
C VAL A 245 -6.56 -29.21 12.08
N ASP A 246 -7.53 -28.86 11.24
CA ASP A 246 -8.29 -27.62 11.35
C ASP A 246 -9.80 -27.92 11.21
N ASP A 247 -10.63 -27.06 11.79
CA ASP A 247 -12.09 -27.14 11.69
C ASP A 247 -12.64 -25.82 11.13
N PRO A 248 -12.96 -25.76 9.82
CA PRO A 248 -13.52 -24.58 9.18
C PRO A 248 -14.92 -24.20 9.65
N SER A 249 -15.60 -25.08 10.39
CA SER A 249 -16.95 -24.85 10.90
C SER A 249 -16.95 -24.11 12.25
N GLU A 250 -15.83 -24.14 12.97
CA GLU A 250 -15.69 -23.51 14.28
C GLU A 250 -15.61 -21.98 14.16
N GLY A 251 -16.53 -21.31 14.85
CA GLY A 251 -16.77 -19.88 14.81
C GLY A 251 -16.25 -19.13 16.04
N ALA A 252 -15.60 -19.82 16.99
CA ALA A 252 -15.14 -19.22 18.23
C ALA A 252 -14.20 -18.01 17.97
N PRO A 253 -14.37 -16.90 18.72
CA PRO A 253 -13.49 -15.73 18.62
C PRO A 253 -12.01 -16.08 18.81
N GLY A 254 -11.16 -15.68 17.85
CA GLY A 254 -9.73 -15.97 17.88
C GLY A 254 -9.35 -17.42 17.54
N TRP A 255 -10.31 -18.25 17.09
CA TRP A 255 -10.04 -19.61 16.65
C TRP A 255 -9.13 -19.63 15.42
N ASN A 256 -8.19 -20.57 15.45
CA ASN A 256 -7.47 -21.10 14.30
C ASN A 256 -6.94 -22.51 14.61
N PHE A 257 -6.20 -23.12 13.68
CA PHE A 257 -5.63 -24.46 13.84
C PHE A 257 -4.85 -24.65 15.16
N THR A 258 -4.24 -23.61 15.74
CA THR A 258 -3.50 -23.75 17.02
C THR A 258 -4.41 -24.04 18.22
N CYS A 259 -5.71 -23.75 18.11
CA CYS A 259 -6.72 -24.01 19.14
C CYS A 259 -7.32 -25.42 19.04
N HIS A 260 -7.09 -26.13 17.95
CA HIS A 260 -7.72 -27.43 17.73
C HIS A 260 -7.23 -28.45 18.78
N PRO A 261 -8.14 -29.18 19.46
CA PRO A 261 -7.77 -30.11 20.53
C PRO A 261 -6.78 -31.21 20.13
N GLN A 262 -6.84 -31.70 18.88
CA GLN A 262 -5.94 -32.75 18.39
C GLN A 262 -4.52 -32.25 18.06
N ASN A 263 -4.30 -30.93 18.00
CA ASN A 263 -2.98 -30.36 17.69
C ASN A 263 -2.14 -30.20 18.96
N GLU A 264 -2.03 -31.25 19.78
CA GLU A 264 -1.37 -31.23 21.10
C GLU A 264 0.09 -30.73 21.02
N VAL A 265 0.81 -31.09 19.95
CA VAL A 265 2.19 -30.65 19.68
C VAL A 265 2.30 -29.11 19.54
N LEU A 266 1.21 -28.44 19.17
CA LEU A 266 1.19 -26.98 19.03
C LEU A 266 0.89 -26.27 20.36
N HIS A 267 0.34 -26.96 21.35
CA HIS A 267 -0.11 -26.37 22.60
C HIS A 267 1.06 -26.02 23.53
N GLY A 268 0.87 -25.04 24.41
CA GLY A 268 1.91 -24.62 25.37
C GLY A 268 3.04 -23.75 24.77
N HIS A 269 3.07 -23.55 23.46
CA HIS A 269 4.13 -22.78 22.79
C HIS A 269 3.84 -21.29 22.61
N ARG A 270 2.72 -20.78 23.16
CA ARG A 270 2.32 -19.37 23.01
C ARG A 270 3.39 -18.37 23.45
N ARG A 271 4.17 -18.70 24.48
CA ARG A 271 5.26 -17.87 25.01
C ARG A 271 6.64 -18.36 24.60
N TRP A 272 6.74 -19.29 23.66
CA TRP A 272 7.98 -20.00 23.36
C TRP A 272 9.17 -19.06 23.05
N ILE A 273 8.99 -18.08 22.15
CA ILE A 273 10.05 -17.09 21.83
C ILE A 273 10.42 -16.27 23.07
N PHE A 274 9.41 -15.79 23.82
CA PHE A 274 9.63 -14.97 25.00
C PHE A 274 10.35 -15.72 26.11
N ASP A 275 9.91 -16.95 26.42
CA ASP A 275 10.53 -17.78 27.45
C ASP A 275 11.95 -18.19 27.04
N ARG A 276 12.22 -18.32 25.73
CA ARG A 276 13.57 -18.53 25.20
C ARG A 276 14.47 -17.31 25.41
N ILE A 277 13.96 -16.09 25.13
CA ILE A 277 14.66 -14.84 25.47
C ILE A 277 14.98 -14.81 26.96
N LEU A 278 14.03 -15.18 27.83
CA LEU A 278 14.25 -15.21 29.27
C LEU A 278 15.22 -16.30 29.73
N LYS A 279 15.32 -17.43 29.03
CA LYS A 279 16.17 -18.56 29.43
C LYS A 279 17.63 -18.36 29.00
N GLU A 280 17.85 -17.87 27.78
CA GLU A 280 19.18 -17.79 27.17
C GLU A 280 19.89 -16.47 27.50
N ALA A 281 21.06 -16.55 28.14
CA ALA A 281 21.77 -15.38 28.65
C ALA A 281 22.15 -14.37 27.56
N PHE A 282 22.50 -14.83 26.36
CA PHE A 282 22.86 -13.93 25.26
C PHE A 282 21.63 -13.18 24.72
N LEU A 283 20.47 -13.84 24.63
CA LEU A 283 19.22 -13.18 24.22
C LEU A 283 18.74 -12.17 25.26
N ARG A 284 18.84 -12.49 26.57
CA ARG A 284 18.53 -11.51 27.63
C ARG A 284 19.37 -10.24 27.48
N ARG A 285 20.67 -10.38 27.28
CA ARG A 285 21.59 -9.23 27.09
C ARG A 285 21.28 -8.42 25.84
N ASP A 286 20.77 -9.05 24.78
CA ASP A 286 20.42 -8.38 23.52
C ASP A 286 19.06 -7.66 23.59
N PHE A 287 18.04 -8.30 24.21
CA PHE A 287 16.67 -7.80 24.25
C PHE A 287 16.36 -6.89 25.43
N PHE A 288 17.12 -6.93 26.53
CA PHE A 288 16.92 -6.04 27.68
C PHE A 288 18.04 -4.99 27.78
N GLU A 289 17.66 -3.74 28.07
CA GLU A 289 18.58 -2.71 28.56
C GLU A 289 18.94 -2.97 30.02
N ASN A 290 17.95 -3.42 30.79
CA ASN A 290 18.13 -3.77 32.20
C ASN A 290 17.27 -5.00 32.52
N GLU A 291 17.94 -6.14 32.74
CA GLU A 291 17.30 -7.42 33.06
C GLU A 291 16.53 -7.36 34.39
N SER A 292 17.03 -6.61 35.38
CA SER A 292 16.41 -6.54 36.72
C SER A 292 15.10 -5.76 36.74
N THR A 293 14.96 -4.76 35.87
CA THR A 293 13.72 -3.96 35.74
C THR A 293 12.80 -4.45 34.63
N GLY A 294 13.25 -5.42 33.82
CA GLY A 294 12.52 -5.90 32.64
C GLY A 294 12.42 -4.85 31.53
N LYS A 295 13.30 -3.84 31.52
CA LYS A 295 13.27 -2.77 30.51
C LYS A 295 13.82 -3.29 29.18
N TRP A 296 12.95 -3.34 28.17
CA TRP A 296 13.29 -3.76 26.82
C TRP A 296 14.23 -2.78 26.12
N ARG A 297 15.14 -3.32 25.31
CA ARG A 297 15.99 -2.56 24.40
C ARG A 297 15.23 -2.26 23.12
N LEU A 298 14.79 -1.02 22.98
CA LEU A 298 13.93 -0.60 21.86
C LEU A 298 14.60 -0.81 20.49
N GLN A 299 15.92 -0.66 20.40
CA GLN A 299 16.66 -0.90 19.16
C GLN A 299 16.54 -2.36 18.67
N THR A 300 16.72 -3.32 19.59
CA THR A 300 16.62 -4.75 19.26
C THR A 300 15.20 -5.14 18.91
N VAL A 301 14.22 -4.63 19.67
CA VAL A 301 12.80 -4.84 19.35
C VAL A 301 12.45 -4.24 17.98
N GLY A 302 12.92 -3.02 17.68
CA GLY A 302 12.69 -2.41 16.38
C GLY A 302 13.35 -3.14 15.22
N ARG A 303 14.54 -3.72 15.43
CA ARG A 303 15.17 -4.64 14.46
C ARG A 303 14.32 -5.88 14.24
N TYR A 304 13.82 -6.51 15.32
CA TYR A 304 12.95 -7.69 15.23
C TYR A 304 11.68 -7.40 14.42
N LEU A 305 11.00 -6.29 14.70
CA LEU A 305 9.79 -5.87 13.98
C LEU A 305 10.08 -5.57 12.51
N SER A 306 11.23 -4.97 12.20
CA SER A 306 11.66 -4.74 10.82
C SER A 306 11.91 -6.06 10.08
N THR A 307 12.56 -7.04 10.73
CA THR A 307 12.74 -8.38 10.17
C THR A 307 11.39 -9.07 9.94
N ALA A 308 10.42 -8.90 10.86
CA ALA A 308 9.09 -9.49 10.72
C ALA A 308 8.34 -8.91 9.52
N ASN A 309 8.42 -7.60 9.30
CA ASN A 309 7.83 -6.96 8.11
C ASN A 309 8.51 -7.45 6.82
N ALA A 310 9.85 -7.51 6.78
CA ALA A 310 10.58 -8.01 5.62
C ALA A 310 10.25 -9.49 5.30
N PHE A 311 10.04 -10.31 6.33
CA PHE A 311 9.55 -11.68 6.17
C PHE A 311 8.13 -11.71 5.61
N LEU A 312 7.22 -10.89 6.13
CA LEU A 312 5.84 -10.80 5.65
C LEU A 312 5.75 -10.32 4.20
N GLU A 313 6.57 -9.36 3.78
CA GLU A 313 6.65 -8.92 2.38
C GLU A 313 7.06 -10.07 1.46
N ARG A 314 8.05 -10.88 1.88
CA ARG A 314 8.50 -12.05 1.12
C ARG A 314 7.45 -13.16 1.13
N LEU A 315 6.81 -13.42 2.27
CA LEU A 315 5.73 -14.39 2.38
C LEU A 315 4.53 -13.97 1.51
N LEU A 316 4.21 -12.68 1.44
CA LEU A 316 3.17 -12.14 0.56
C LEU A 316 3.49 -12.42 -0.91
N LEU A 317 4.74 -12.18 -1.34
CA LEU A 317 5.21 -12.53 -2.68
C LEU A 317 5.04 -14.03 -2.95
N LEU A 318 5.55 -14.89 -2.07
CA LEU A 318 5.48 -16.34 -2.21
C LEU A 318 4.04 -16.85 -2.29
N VAL A 319 3.16 -16.40 -1.39
CA VAL A 319 1.72 -16.73 -1.40
C VAL A 319 1.07 -16.27 -2.72
N HIS A 320 1.44 -15.10 -3.24
CA HIS A 320 0.89 -14.55 -4.48
C HIS A 320 1.31 -15.35 -5.73
N ILE A 321 2.58 -15.71 -5.84
CA ILE A 321 3.12 -16.36 -7.05
C ILE A 321 3.00 -17.89 -7.04
N THR A 322 2.86 -18.50 -5.85
CA THR A 322 2.79 -19.97 -5.72
C THR A 322 1.41 -20.51 -5.34
N GLY A 323 0.48 -19.66 -4.88
CA GLY A 323 -0.87 -20.06 -4.46
C GLY A 323 -1.85 -20.38 -5.61
N GLY A 324 -1.35 -20.74 -6.80
CA GLY A 324 -2.16 -20.94 -8.00
C GLY A 324 -2.59 -19.61 -8.63
N GLN A 325 -3.89 -19.43 -8.88
CA GLN A 325 -4.39 -18.19 -9.50
C GLN A 325 -4.16 -17.00 -8.55
N PRO A 326 -3.41 -15.95 -8.95
CA PRO A 326 -3.11 -14.85 -8.05
C PRO A 326 -4.38 -14.13 -7.56
N ALA A 327 -4.49 -13.94 -6.25
CA ALA A 327 -5.56 -13.13 -5.65
C ALA A 327 -5.36 -11.65 -6.00
N ARG A 328 -6.45 -10.88 -6.08
CA ARG A 328 -6.34 -9.43 -6.23
C ARG A 328 -5.68 -8.84 -4.98
N GLY A 329 -4.96 -7.73 -5.11
CA GLY A 329 -4.30 -7.08 -3.97
C GLY A 329 -5.25 -6.81 -2.80
N THR A 330 -6.46 -6.33 -3.08
CA THR A 330 -7.50 -6.08 -2.05
C THR A 330 -8.03 -7.35 -1.38
N GLU A 331 -7.95 -8.50 -2.04
CA GLU A 331 -8.36 -9.79 -1.48
C GLU A 331 -7.25 -10.41 -0.65
N LEU A 332 -6.02 -10.38 -1.19
CA LEU A 332 -4.83 -10.95 -0.58
C LEU A 332 -4.48 -10.23 0.72
N LEU A 333 -4.49 -8.89 0.72
CA LEU A 333 -4.10 -8.08 1.88
C LEU A 333 -5.12 -8.11 3.03
N CYS A 334 -6.31 -8.68 2.81
CA CYS A 334 -7.36 -8.81 3.84
C CYS A 334 -7.48 -10.22 4.42
N ILE A 335 -6.55 -11.12 4.12
CA ILE A 335 -6.51 -12.48 4.71
C ILE A 335 -6.36 -12.41 6.22
N GLN A 336 -7.23 -13.14 6.92
CA GLN A 336 -7.22 -13.31 8.36
C GLN A 336 -6.66 -14.70 8.73
N HIS A 337 -5.79 -14.75 9.74
CA HIS A 337 -5.21 -16.00 10.26
C HIS A 337 -5.99 -16.61 11.43
N SER A 338 -6.98 -15.88 11.94
CA SER A 338 -7.88 -16.32 13.01
C SER A 338 -9.23 -15.61 12.90
N ASN A 339 -10.26 -16.21 13.50
CA ASN A 339 -11.58 -15.60 13.58
C ASN A 339 -11.51 -14.25 14.33
N PRO A 340 -12.15 -13.17 13.82
CA PRO A 340 -12.18 -11.88 14.50
C PRO A 340 -12.71 -11.98 15.94
N ARG A 341 -12.08 -11.24 16.85
CA ARG A 341 -12.46 -11.24 18.28
C ARG A 341 -13.53 -10.23 18.66
N ASP A 342 -13.76 -9.24 17.80
CA ASP A 342 -14.68 -8.12 18.02
C ASP A 342 -16.14 -8.47 17.69
N GLY A 343 -16.42 -9.73 17.33
CA GLY A 343 -17.77 -10.19 17.00
C GLY A 343 -18.32 -9.58 15.71
N SER A 344 -17.48 -8.91 14.91
CA SER A 344 -17.87 -8.25 13.65
C SER A 344 -18.41 -9.21 12.56
N GLY A 345 -18.38 -10.51 12.83
CA GLY A 345 -18.73 -11.54 11.87
C GLY A 345 -17.61 -11.72 10.85
N GLY A 346 -17.25 -12.98 10.57
CA GLY A 346 -16.13 -13.30 9.70
C GLY A 346 -15.48 -14.60 10.14
N ARG A 347 -14.92 -15.34 9.19
CA ARG A 347 -14.12 -16.53 9.47
C ARG A 347 -12.68 -16.26 9.07
N GLN A 348 -11.76 -16.97 9.71
CA GLN A 348 -10.39 -17.06 9.24
C GLN A 348 -10.35 -17.41 7.75
N ASN A 349 -9.29 -16.99 7.09
CA ASN A 349 -9.08 -17.26 5.68
C ASN A 349 -8.06 -18.38 5.45
N ILE A 350 -7.30 -18.79 6.48
CA ILE A 350 -6.28 -19.82 6.38
C ILE A 350 -6.85 -21.13 6.89
N PHE A 351 -6.65 -22.21 6.13
CA PHE A 351 -7.13 -23.54 6.48
C PHE A 351 -6.09 -24.62 6.20
N VAL A 352 -6.12 -25.69 6.99
CA VAL A 352 -5.25 -26.86 6.81
C VAL A 352 -6.10 -28.10 6.55
N GLU A 353 -5.82 -28.81 5.47
CA GLU A 353 -6.53 -30.02 5.07
C GLU A 353 -5.55 -31.07 4.53
N ASN A 354 -5.44 -32.22 5.19
CA ASN A 354 -4.60 -33.35 4.75
C ASN A 354 -3.13 -32.98 4.45
N GLY A 355 -2.57 -32.03 5.21
CA GLY A 355 -1.22 -31.50 5.01
C GLY A 355 -1.08 -30.45 3.92
N LEU A 356 -2.18 -30.03 3.30
CA LEU A 356 -2.23 -28.89 2.41
C LEU A 356 -2.64 -27.65 3.19
N VAL A 357 -1.90 -26.56 3.00
CA VAL A 357 -2.26 -25.24 3.54
C VAL A 357 -2.95 -24.46 2.44
N SER A 358 -4.11 -23.90 2.75
CA SER A 358 -4.87 -23.09 1.81
C SER A 358 -5.25 -21.75 2.39
N PHE A 359 -5.50 -20.79 1.52
CA PHE A 359 -6.21 -19.57 1.88
C PHE A 359 -7.42 -19.34 0.99
N VAL A 360 -8.47 -18.79 1.58
CA VAL A 360 -9.78 -18.59 0.96
C VAL A 360 -10.09 -17.11 0.91
N THR A 361 -10.39 -16.59 -0.29
CA THR A 361 -10.86 -15.21 -0.45
C THR A 361 -12.32 -15.18 -0.88
N TYR A 362 -13.04 -14.20 -0.33
CA TYR A 362 -14.48 -14.00 -0.50
C TYR A 362 -14.70 -12.69 -1.26
N TYR A 363 -14.46 -12.64 -2.57
CA TYR A 363 -14.68 -11.40 -3.33
C TYR A 363 -15.06 -11.63 -4.80
N HIS A 364 -15.99 -10.82 -5.29
CA HIS A 364 -16.33 -10.74 -6.71
C HIS A 364 -16.72 -9.31 -7.11
N LYS A 365 -16.18 -8.81 -8.23
CA LYS A 365 -16.45 -7.47 -8.81
C LYS A 365 -17.93 -7.24 -9.22
N GLY A 366 -18.76 -8.28 -9.18
CA GLY A 366 -20.19 -8.22 -9.44
C GLY A 366 -21.06 -8.44 -8.20
N TYR A 367 -20.52 -8.45 -6.98
CA TYR A 367 -21.32 -8.67 -5.76
C TYR A 367 -22.50 -7.71 -5.66
N SER A 368 -22.28 -6.42 -5.97
CA SER A 368 -23.33 -5.40 -6.02
C SER A 368 -24.42 -5.65 -7.07
N VAL A 369 -24.16 -6.54 -8.04
CA VAL A 369 -25.07 -6.89 -9.14
C VAL A 369 -25.72 -8.28 -8.93
N THR A 370 -24.97 -9.25 -8.42
CA THR A 370 -25.42 -10.66 -8.32
C THR A 370 -25.78 -11.10 -6.89
N GLY A 371 -25.41 -10.34 -5.86
CA GLY A 371 -25.68 -10.68 -4.45
C GLY A 371 -24.94 -11.92 -3.92
N THR A 372 -24.09 -12.55 -4.72
CA THR A 372 -23.41 -13.82 -4.39
C THR A 372 -21.89 -13.66 -4.36
N THR A 373 -21.26 -14.07 -3.28
CA THR A 373 -19.81 -14.09 -3.15
C THR A 373 -19.25 -15.40 -3.69
N LYS A 374 -18.28 -15.33 -4.62
CA LYS A 374 -17.52 -16.50 -5.04
C LYS A 374 -16.44 -16.79 -4.00
N ILE A 375 -16.37 -18.05 -3.58
CA ILE A 375 -15.34 -18.57 -2.68
C ILE A 375 -14.25 -19.18 -3.54
N ILE A 376 -13.01 -18.73 -3.37
CA ILE A 376 -11.86 -19.25 -4.13
C ILE A 376 -10.84 -19.80 -3.13
N HIS A 377 -10.66 -21.12 -3.17
CA HIS A 377 -9.62 -21.83 -2.43
C HIS A 377 -8.31 -21.78 -3.22
N ARG A 378 -7.22 -21.41 -2.55
CA ARG A 378 -5.88 -21.37 -3.11
C ARG A 378 -4.95 -22.16 -2.22
N TYR A 379 -4.28 -23.15 -2.80
CA TYR A 379 -3.40 -24.05 -2.05
C TYR A 379 -1.95 -23.61 -2.23
N LEU A 380 -1.21 -23.63 -1.14
CA LEU A 380 0.21 -23.27 -1.09
C LEU A 380 1.07 -24.53 -1.23
N PRO A 381 2.25 -24.44 -1.87
CA PRO A 381 3.26 -25.48 -1.76
C PRO A 381 3.64 -25.72 -0.29
N SER A 382 4.04 -26.94 0.04
CA SER A 382 4.37 -27.35 1.41
C SER A 382 5.35 -26.39 2.11
N ASP A 383 6.42 -25.98 1.41
CA ASP A 383 7.44 -25.11 2.00
C ASP A 383 6.89 -23.72 2.37
N VAL A 384 5.98 -23.18 1.55
CA VAL A 384 5.32 -21.89 1.81
C VAL A 384 4.24 -22.03 2.88
N GLY A 385 3.50 -23.14 2.86
CA GLY A 385 2.52 -23.47 3.89
C GLY A 385 3.16 -23.60 5.27
N GLU A 386 4.30 -24.27 5.36
CA GLU A 386 5.06 -24.42 6.60
C GLU A 386 5.54 -23.06 7.14
N LEU A 387 6.13 -22.21 6.29
CA LEU A 387 6.53 -20.84 6.66
C LEU A 387 5.36 -20.08 7.30
N LEU A 388 4.19 -20.16 6.68
CA LEU A 388 2.97 -19.50 7.14
C LEU A 388 2.50 -20.05 8.49
N LEU A 389 2.44 -21.37 8.67
CA LEU A 389 1.98 -21.96 9.92
C LEU A 389 2.95 -21.66 11.08
N TYR A 390 4.26 -21.69 10.86
CA TYR A 390 5.24 -21.29 11.88
C TYR A 390 5.09 -19.82 12.28
N TYR A 391 4.84 -18.94 11.31
CA TYR A 391 4.58 -17.53 11.58
C TYR A 391 3.35 -17.35 12.47
N VAL A 392 2.23 -17.98 12.13
CA VAL A 392 0.99 -17.91 12.93
C VAL A 392 1.15 -18.56 14.31
N TRP A 393 1.91 -19.66 14.39
CA TRP A 393 2.05 -20.43 15.62
C TRP A 393 2.99 -19.80 16.65
N LEU A 394 4.17 -19.32 16.24
CA LEU A 394 5.21 -18.88 17.18
C LEU A 394 5.46 -17.37 17.15
N ILE A 395 5.39 -16.75 15.97
CA ILE A 395 5.75 -15.33 15.79
C ILE A 395 4.58 -14.42 16.14
N VAL A 396 3.37 -14.69 15.63
CA VAL A 396 2.17 -13.88 15.93
C VAL A 396 1.91 -13.75 17.44
N PRO A 397 1.98 -14.83 18.26
CA PRO A 397 1.85 -14.70 19.71
C PRO A 397 2.93 -13.84 20.35
N PHE A 398 4.17 -13.89 19.86
CA PHE A 398 5.27 -13.09 20.38
C PHE A 398 5.12 -11.61 20.00
N LEU A 399 4.72 -11.30 18.77
CA LEU A 399 4.38 -9.94 18.35
C LEU A 399 3.25 -9.36 19.21
N SER A 400 2.22 -10.17 19.52
CA SER A 400 1.17 -9.77 20.45
C SER A 400 1.70 -9.49 21.86
N GLN A 401 2.67 -10.26 22.36
CA GLN A 401 3.30 -10.02 23.67
C GLN A 401 4.12 -8.72 23.65
N LEU A 402 4.93 -8.50 22.63
CA LEU A 402 5.68 -7.25 22.47
C LEU A 402 4.76 -6.03 22.46
N SER A 403 3.56 -6.14 21.87
CA SER A 403 2.59 -5.03 21.83
C SER A 403 2.05 -4.61 23.18
N GLN A 404 2.08 -5.54 24.14
CA GLN A 404 1.62 -5.32 25.51
C GLN A 404 2.77 -4.91 26.42
N LEU A 405 3.98 -5.42 26.16
CA LEU A 405 5.15 -5.25 27.01
C LEU A 405 6.02 -4.04 26.65
N VAL A 406 5.96 -3.59 25.40
CA VAL A 406 6.81 -2.50 24.90
C VAL A 406 5.91 -1.36 24.41
N GLN A 407 6.03 -0.19 25.04
CA GLN A 407 5.37 1.02 24.56
C GLN A 407 6.15 1.61 23.40
N ILE A 408 5.78 1.23 22.17
CA ILE A 408 6.38 1.75 20.93
C ILE A 408 5.38 2.72 20.28
N PRO A 409 5.78 3.99 20.03
CA PRO A 409 4.95 4.93 19.29
C PRO A 409 4.56 4.38 17.90
N GLY A 410 3.27 4.38 17.60
CA GLY A 410 2.73 3.87 16.32
C GLY A 410 2.47 2.37 16.28
N PHE A 411 2.89 1.59 17.28
CA PHE A 411 2.57 0.18 17.37
C PHE A 411 1.15 0.00 17.90
N LYS A 412 0.24 -0.51 17.05
CA LYS A 412 -1.14 -0.78 17.46
C LYS A 412 -1.13 -1.83 18.57
N GLN A 413 -1.67 -1.48 19.73
CA GLN A 413 -1.79 -2.41 20.86
C GLN A 413 -2.80 -3.51 20.52
N GLY A 414 -2.43 -4.76 20.75
CA GLY A 414 -3.32 -5.91 20.62
C GLY A 414 -3.01 -6.83 19.43
N SER A 415 -3.69 -7.98 19.42
CA SER A 415 -3.57 -8.98 18.35
C SER A 415 -4.53 -8.62 17.21
N THR A 416 -3.98 -8.44 16.01
CA THR A 416 -4.76 -8.32 14.78
C THR A 416 -5.10 -9.71 14.22
N PRO A 417 -6.35 -9.95 13.76
CA PRO A 417 -6.70 -11.19 13.06
C PRO A 417 -6.12 -11.22 11.64
N TYR A 418 -5.69 -10.08 11.08
CA TYR A 418 -5.12 -9.99 9.73
C TYR A 418 -3.70 -10.55 9.68
N LEU A 419 -3.40 -11.34 8.65
CA LEU A 419 -2.08 -11.95 8.42
C LEU A 419 -1.01 -10.88 8.12
N TRP A 420 -1.36 -9.87 7.33
CA TRP A 420 -0.44 -8.82 6.86
C TRP A 420 -0.52 -7.54 7.67
N GLY A 421 -0.97 -7.61 8.92
CA GLY A 421 -1.12 -6.44 9.77
C GLY A 421 0.21 -5.67 9.91
N GLU A 422 0.13 -4.34 9.95
CA GLU A 422 1.31 -3.51 10.16
C GLU A 422 1.88 -3.71 11.56
N PHE A 423 3.07 -4.28 11.63
CA PHE A 423 3.96 -4.20 12.79
C PHE A 423 4.99 -3.08 12.59
N SER A 424 4.65 -2.07 11.77
CA SER A 424 5.55 -0.98 11.40
C SER A 424 5.75 0.01 12.54
N ILE A 425 7.03 0.29 12.81
CA ILE A 425 7.45 1.48 13.54
C ILE A 425 7.49 2.61 12.52
N ALA A 426 6.85 3.76 12.80
CA ALA A 426 7.09 4.95 12.01
C ALA A 426 8.59 5.27 12.07
N ILE A 427 9.27 5.27 10.91
CA ILE A 427 10.73 5.51 10.78
C ILE A 427 11.18 6.80 11.52
N VAL A 428 10.26 7.74 11.74
CA VAL A 428 10.45 8.97 12.53
C VAL A 428 10.85 8.68 13.99
N ALA A 429 10.25 7.67 14.64
CA ALA A 429 10.53 7.36 16.05
C ALA A 429 11.97 6.86 16.29
N ILE A 430 12.62 6.26 15.29
CA ILE A 430 14.01 5.80 15.39
C ILE A 430 15.00 6.98 15.24
N ARG A 431 14.61 8.05 14.53
CA ARG A 431 15.45 9.26 14.38
C ARG A 431 15.40 10.17 15.60
N GLU A 432 14.25 10.35 16.23
CA GLU A 432 14.13 11.19 17.44
C GLU A 432 14.86 10.61 18.67
N TYR A 433 15.03 9.29 18.74
CA TYR A 433 15.85 8.66 19.79
C TYR A 433 17.36 8.81 19.58
N LYS A 434 17.84 9.13 18.37
CA LYS A 434 19.27 9.46 18.15
C LYS A 434 19.64 10.83 18.72
N SER A 435 18.68 11.73 18.96
CA SER A 435 18.93 13.07 19.50
C SER A 435 18.90 13.15 21.03
N ALA A 436 18.61 12.05 21.73
CA ALA A 436 18.43 12.03 23.19
C ALA A 436 19.57 11.34 23.96
N ASP A 437 20.79 11.35 23.42
CA ASP A 437 22.00 10.89 24.12
C ASP A 437 22.72 12.10 24.75
N PRO A 438 22.81 12.23 26.08
CA PRO A 438 23.63 13.27 26.70
C PRO A 438 25.10 12.90 26.57
N ALA A 439 25.84 13.79 25.92
CA ALA A 439 27.28 13.81 25.70
C ALA A 439 28.13 12.98 26.68
N LEU A 440 28.90 12.04 26.13
CA LEU A 440 30.14 11.56 26.77
C LEU A 440 31.20 12.68 26.69
N PRO A 441 31.91 12.99 27.79
CA PRO A 441 32.91 14.05 27.80
C PRO A 441 34.13 13.62 26.99
N ALA A 442 34.61 14.53 26.14
CA ALA A 442 35.87 14.39 25.44
C ALA A 442 37.01 14.25 26.48
N SER A 443 37.64 13.08 26.53
CA SER A 443 38.92 12.90 27.22
C SER A 443 40.05 12.96 26.20
N GLU A 444 40.96 13.89 26.46
CA GLU A 444 42.24 14.15 25.82
C GLU A 444 43.09 12.88 25.60
N ARG A 445 43.56 12.66 24.37
CA ARG A 445 44.98 12.61 23.96
C ARG A 445 45.14 12.29 22.49
#